data_AF-A0A924ZJS7-F1
#
_entry.id   AF-A0A924ZJS7-F1
#
_cell.length_a   1.000
_cell.length_b   1.000
_cell.length_c   1.000
_cell.angle_alpha   90.00
_cell.angle_beta   90.00
_cell.angle_gamma   90.00
#
_symmetry.space_group_name_H-M   'P 1'
#
loop_
_entity.id
_entity.type
_entity.pdbx_description
1 polymer ?
#
loop_
_entity_poly.entity_id
_entity_poly.type
_entity_poly.pdbx_seq_one_letter_code
_entity_poly.pdbx_strand_id
1 'polypeptide(L)'
;MRAISILTFFVGFFINGSVQALESSYRIVSSYKITDNVERFNLPDGNTIGTMFCTAEPATAQIMIVDSRVPDGALGVNYSLASYEACLKTKIDVKFKLLNKKCVVYLVTDTQTKAAKFLVSKCK
;
A
#
# COMPACT_ATOMS: atom_id res chain seq x y z
N MET A 1 -19.95 17.66 -65.08
CA MET A 1 -19.74 16.30 -64.53
C MET A 1 -19.57 16.44 -63.03
N ARG A 2 -20.36 15.70 -62.26
CA ARG A 2 -20.31 15.66 -60.80
C ARG A 2 -19.11 14.80 -60.39
N ALA A 3 -18.22 15.34 -59.58
CA ALA A 3 -17.24 14.55 -58.83
C ALA A 3 -17.60 14.65 -57.35
N ILE A 4 -18.21 13.59 -56.84
CA ILE A 4 -18.34 13.26 -55.43
C ILE A 4 -17.00 12.67 -55.00
N SER A 5 -16.41 13.11 -53.88
CA SER A 5 -15.65 12.20 -53.01
C SER A 5 -15.34 12.83 -51.64
N ILE A 6 -16.14 12.37 -50.68
CA ILE A 6 -15.76 11.78 -49.39
C ILE A 6 -14.92 12.65 -48.45
N LEU A 7 -15.67 13.27 -47.54
CA LEU A 7 -15.28 13.75 -46.23
C LEU A 7 -14.68 12.60 -45.39
N THR A 8 -13.37 12.57 -45.18
CA THR A 8 -12.73 11.69 -44.19
C THR A 8 -12.56 12.44 -42.87
N PHE A 9 -13.53 12.22 -41.98
CA PHE A 9 -13.52 12.64 -40.60
C PHE A 9 -12.50 11.78 -39.84
N PHE A 10 -11.27 12.26 -39.66
CA PHE A 10 -10.31 11.62 -38.72
C PHE A 10 -10.72 11.97 -37.30
N VAL A 11 -11.62 11.18 -36.73
CA VAL A 11 -11.82 11.12 -35.27
C VAL A 11 -10.63 10.37 -34.69
N GLY A 12 -9.56 11.12 -34.40
CA GLY A 12 -8.46 10.65 -33.56
C GLY A 12 -8.92 10.56 -32.11
N PHE A 13 -9.69 9.52 -31.78
CA PHE A 13 -9.95 9.08 -30.41
C PHE A 13 -8.62 8.60 -29.80
N PHE A 14 -7.84 9.51 -29.21
CA PHE A 14 -6.83 9.12 -28.24
C PHE A 14 -7.54 8.81 -26.92
N ILE A 15 -8.10 7.61 -26.83
CA ILE A 15 -8.46 6.99 -25.56
C ILE A 15 -7.15 6.53 -24.92
N ASN A 16 -6.36 7.46 -24.38
CA ASN A 16 -5.32 7.07 -23.44
C ASN A 16 -6.02 6.86 -22.10
N GLY A 17 -6.31 5.58 -21.83
CA GLY A 17 -6.90 5.12 -20.60
C GLY A 17 -6.15 5.69 -19.40
N SER A 18 -6.91 6.23 -18.46
CA SER A 18 -6.44 6.53 -17.12
C SER A 18 -5.84 5.26 -16.51
N VAL A 19 -4.52 5.24 -16.32
CA VAL A 19 -3.87 4.23 -15.49
C VAL A 19 -4.26 4.53 -14.03
N GLN A 20 -5.44 4.08 -13.64
CA GLN A 20 -5.95 4.12 -12.28
C GLN A 20 -5.34 2.96 -11.48
N ALA A 21 -4.26 3.27 -10.76
CA ALA A 21 -4.02 2.90 -9.34
C ALA A 21 -2.58 3.29 -8.99
N LEU A 22 -2.36 4.51 -8.50
CA LEU A 22 -1.03 4.98 -8.06
C LEU A 22 -0.78 4.64 -6.57
N GLU A 23 -1.84 4.64 -5.77
CA GLU A 23 -1.83 4.27 -4.36
C GLU A 23 -2.79 3.11 -4.11
N SER A 24 -2.38 2.17 -3.26
CA SER A 24 -3.23 1.12 -2.69
C SER A 24 -3.34 1.33 -1.18
N SER A 25 -4.49 0.99 -0.60
CA SER A 25 -4.70 1.12 0.85
C SER A 25 -5.26 -0.16 1.45
N TYR A 26 -4.76 -0.48 2.63
CA TYR A 26 -4.96 -1.75 3.30
C TYR A 26 -5.36 -1.48 4.75
N ARG A 27 -6.60 -1.85 5.12
CA ARG A 27 -7.04 -1.75 6.52
C ARG A 27 -6.29 -2.78 7.36
N ILE A 28 -5.69 -2.37 8.47
CA ILE A 28 -5.04 -3.29 9.40
C ILE A 28 -6.09 -3.80 10.38
N VAL A 29 -6.19 -5.13 10.52
CA VAL A 29 -7.14 -5.78 11.44
C VAL A 29 -6.49 -6.18 12.75
N SER A 30 -5.24 -6.64 12.68
CA SER A 30 -4.46 -7.05 13.84
C SER A 30 -2.98 -6.86 13.58
N SER A 31 -2.22 -6.78 14.67
CA SER A 31 -0.77 -6.66 14.67
C SER A 31 -0.15 -7.63 15.68
N TYR A 32 0.98 -8.22 15.32
CA TYR A 32 1.70 -9.20 16.12
C TYR A 32 3.20 -8.90 16.10
N LYS A 33 3.77 -8.68 17.28
CA LYS A 33 5.22 -8.54 17.44
C LYS A 33 5.90 -9.88 17.20
N ILE A 34 6.85 -9.93 16.28
CA ILE A 34 7.74 -11.08 16.08
C ILE A 34 9.03 -10.86 16.88
N THR A 35 9.68 -9.71 16.68
CA THR A 35 10.85 -9.26 17.45
C THR A 35 10.71 -7.78 17.81
N ASP A 36 11.70 -7.19 18.47
CA ASP A 36 11.69 -5.74 18.73
C ASP A 36 11.65 -4.90 17.45
N ASN A 37 12.20 -5.41 16.36
CA ASN A 37 12.35 -4.70 15.08
C ASN A 37 11.42 -5.21 13.99
N VAL A 38 10.71 -6.31 14.22
CA VAL A 38 9.86 -6.96 13.22
C VAL A 38 8.44 -7.15 13.75
N GLU A 39 7.47 -6.64 13.00
CA GLU A 39 6.05 -6.75 13.31
C GLU A 39 5.26 -7.22 12.09
N ARG A 40 4.24 -8.05 12.33
CA ARG A 40 3.36 -8.56 11.28
C ARG A 40 1.96 -8.00 11.44
N PHE A 41 1.36 -7.63 10.31
CA PHE A 41 0.00 -7.09 10.19
C PHE A 41 -0.86 -8.03 9.36
N ASN A 42 -2.05 -8.36 9.86
CA ASN A 42 -3.04 -9.06 9.05
C ASN A 42 -4.03 -8.08 8.43
N LEU A 43 -4.37 -8.37 7.18
CA LEU A 43 -5.31 -7.63 6.37
C LEU A 43 -6.65 -8.37 6.32
N PRO A 44 -7.77 -7.67 6.07
CA PRO A 44 -9.11 -8.19 6.28
C PRO A 44 -9.49 -9.34 5.33
N ASP A 45 -8.76 -9.51 4.23
CA ASP A 45 -9.01 -10.57 3.26
C ASP A 45 -8.42 -11.93 3.68
N GLY A 46 -7.62 -11.98 4.75
CA GLY A 46 -6.95 -13.19 5.24
C GLY A 46 -5.89 -13.78 4.30
N ASN A 47 -5.65 -13.17 3.14
CA ASN A 47 -4.71 -13.64 2.11
C ASN A 47 -3.50 -12.72 1.98
N THR A 48 -3.64 -11.47 2.43
CA THR A 48 -2.59 -10.48 2.38
C THR A 48 -2.00 -10.26 3.78
N ILE A 49 -0.67 -10.26 3.86
CA ILE A 49 0.07 -10.05 5.10
C ILE A 49 1.11 -8.96 4.86
N GLY A 50 1.18 -8.00 5.80
CA GLY A 50 2.28 -7.04 5.87
C GLY A 50 3.30 -7.43 6.92
N THR A 51 4.59 -7.41 6.60
CA THR A 51 5.67 -7.56 7.59
C THR A 51 6.52 -6.30 7.58
N MET A 52 6.53 -5.58 8.68
CA MET A 52 7.28 -4.35 8.86
C MET A 52 8.60 -4.62 9.56
N PHE A 53 9.66 -4.00 9.05
CA PHE A 53 11.01 -4.09 9.54
C PHE A 53 11.48 -2.67 9.92
N CYS A 54 11.60 -2.40 11.20
CA CYS A 54 12.18 -1.16 11.72
C CYS A 54 13.62 -1.42 12.11
N THR A 55 14.59 -1.07 11.27
CA THR A 55 16.01 -1.16 11.61
C THR A 55 16.62 0.24 11.72
N ALA A 56 17.60 0.40 12.60
CA ALA A 56 18.24 1.69 12.89
C ALA A 56 19.20 2.16 11.78
N GLU A 57 19.41 1.35 10.75
CA GLU A 57 20.14 1.75 9.56
C GLU A 57 19.31 2.81 8.79
N PRO A 58 19.94 3.89 8.30
CA PRO A 58 19.25 4.85 7.45
C PRO A 58 18.79 4.16 6.16
N ALA A 59 17.56 4.44 5.71
CA ALA A 59 16.95 3.93 4.48
C ALA A 59 16.51 2.44 4.45
N THR A 60 16.47 1.73 5.59
CA THR A 60 16.08 0.32 5.65
C THR A 60 14.74 0.06 6.35
N ALA A 61 14.10 1.08 6.91
CA ALA A 61 12.75 0.95 7.43
C ALA A 61 11.80 0.63 6.28
N GLN A 62 11.21 -0.56 6.30
CA GLN A 62 10.44 -1.07 5.17
C GLN A 62 9.27 -1.93 5.61
N ILE A 63 8.33 -2.13 4.70
CA ILE A 63 7.25 -3.10 4.84
C ILE A 63 7.20 -3.98 3.60
N MET A 64 7.17 -5.29 3.82
CA MET A 64 6.95 -6.29 2.79
C MET A 64 5.49 -6.70 2.80
N ILE A 65 4.83 -6.64 1.64
CA ILE A 65 3.45 -7.08 1.45
C ILE A 65 3.44 -8.36 0.62
N VAL A 66 2.89 -9.43 1.18
CA VAL A 66 2.74 -10.73 0.51
C VAL A 66 1.25 -10.98 0.31
N ASP A 67 0.83 -11.25 -0.92
CA ASP A 67 -0.53 -11.67 -1.27
C ASP A 67 -0.47 -13.08 -1.87
N SER A 68 -1.03 -14.06 -1.16
CA SER A 68 -1.01 -15.47 -1.56
C SER A 68 -1.79 -15.76 -2.84
N ARG A 69 -2.65 -14.84 -3.29
CA ARG A 69 -3.46 -15.01 -4.51
C ARG A 69 -2.69 -14.66 -5.77
N VAL A 70 -1.57 -13.96 -5.64
CA VAL A 70 -0.72 -13.57 -6.77
C VAL A 70 0.39 -14.63 -6.91
N PRO A 71 0.54 -15.31 -8.06
CA PRO A 71 1.50 -16.41 -8.24
C PRO A 71 2.95 -16.04 -7.86
N ASP A 72 3.40 -14.83 -8.23
CA ASP A 72 4.69 -14.27 -7.83
C ASP A 72 4.61 -13.43 -6.53
N GLY A 73 3.40 -13.16 -6.04
CA GLY A 73 3.16 -12.41 -4.80
C GLY A 73 3.61 -13.16 -3.55
N ALA A 74 3.91 -14.46 -3.67
CA ALA A 74 4.62 -15.23 -2.67
C ALA A 74 6.02 -14.68 -2.36
N LEU A 75 6.66 -13.96 -3.29
CA LEU A 75 7.97 -13.32 -3.08
C LEU A 75 7.86 -12.03 -2.26
N GLY A 76 6.66 -11.44 -2.18
CA GLY A 76 6.41 -10.19 -1.50
C GLY A 76 6.92 -8.95 -2.24
N VAL A 77 6.24 -7.82 -2.01
CA VAL A 77 6.65 -6.51 -2.54
C VAL A 77 7.09 -5.62 -1.38
N ASN A 78 8.32 -5.10 -1.46
CA ASN A 78 8.88 -4.19 -0.47
C ASN A 78 8.51 -2.74 -0.77
N TYR A 79 8.20 -2.01 0.30
CA TYR A 79 7.95 -0.58 0.30
C TYR A 79 8.76 0.10 1.41
N SER A 80 9.37 1.24 1.11
CA SER A 80 10.14 2.03 2.07
C SER A 80 9.23 2.91 2.92
N LEU A 81 9.53 2.99 4.21
CA LEU A 81 8.94 3.95 5.14
C LEU A 81 9.80 5.22 5.18
N ALA A 82 9.20 6.34 5.57
CA ALA A 82 9.87 7.64 5.56
C ALA A 82 11.14 7.70 6.45
N SER A 83 11.12 7.04 7.61
CA SER A 83 12.27 6.97 8.51
C SER A 83 12.12 5.83 9.54
N TYR A 84 13.20 5.52 10.26
CA TYR A 84 13.18 4.60 11.39
C TYR A 84 12.23 5.07 12.50
N GLU A 85 12.24 6.36 12.83
CA GLU A 85 11.36 6.98 13.83
C GLU A 85 9.89 6.87 13.42
N ALA A 86 9.58 7.09 12.13
CA ALA A 86 8.23 6.92 11.60
C ALA A 86 7.76 5.45 11.72
N CYS A 87 8.67 4.49 11.50
CA CYS A 87 8.41 3.07 11.68
C CYS A 87 8.11 2.72 13.15
N LEU A 88 8.95 3.18 14.08
CA LEU A 88 8.75 2.95 15.52
C LEU A 88 7.45 3.57 16.03
N LYS A 89 7.17 4.82 15.64
CA LYS A 89 5.94 5.50 16.00
C LYS A 89 4.72 4.74 15.49
N THR A 90 4.77 4.28 14.25
CA THR A 90 3.71 3.47 13.64
C THR A 90 3.44 2.20 14.43
N LYS A 91 4.48 1.42 14.79
CA LYS A 91 4.35 0.21 15.60
C LYS A 91 3.56 0.47 16.89
N ILE A 92 3.95 1.52 17.62
CA ILE A 92 3.31 1.89 18.89
C ILE A 92 1.85 2.30 18.65
N ASP A 93 1.61 3.17 17.66
CA ASP A 93 0.28 3.68 17.35
C ASP A 93 -0.66 2.57 16.89
N VAL A 94 -0.25 1.74 15.92
CA VAL A 94 -1.04 0.62 15.40
C VAL A 94 -1.45 -0.30 16.55
N LYS A 95 -0.49 -0.72 17.38
CA LYS A 95 -0.78 -1.60 18.52
C LYS A 95 -1.76 -0.96 19.50
N PHE A 96 -1.51 0.28 19.92
CA PHE A 96 -2.38 0.97 20.87
C PHE A 96 -3.79 1.21 20.31
N LYS A 97 -3.91 1.60 19.03
CA LYS A 97 -5.21 1.87 18.39
C LYS A 97 -6.02 0.60 18.16
N LEU A 98 -5.38 -0.50 17.75
CA LEU A 98 -6.04 -1.79 17.55
C LEU A 98 -6.51 -2.39 18.89
N LEU A 99 -5.71 -2.31 19.95
CA LEU A 99 -6.08 -2.80 21.28
C LEU A 99 -7.30 -2.06 21.83
N ASN A 100 -7.33 -0.73 21.67
CA ASN A 100 -8.43 0.08 22.19
C ASN A 100 -9.67 0.08 21.29
N LYS A 101 -9.59 -0.47 20.07
CA LYS A 101 -10.67 -0.52 19.06
C LYS A 101 -11.34 0.83 18.72
N LYS A 102 -10.75 1.94 19.14
CA LYS A 102 -11.30 3.29 18.94
C LYS A 102 -11.03 3.84 17.56
N CYS A 103 -9.94 3.43 16.92
CA CYS A 103 -9.51 3.96 15.62
C CYS A 103 -9.29 2.85 14.60
N VAL A 104 -9.43 3.20 13.31
CA VAL A 104 -9.05 2.34 12.20
C VAL A 104 -7.69 2.78 11.69
N VAL A 105 -6.80 1.82 11.42
CA VAL A 105 -5.48 2.11 10.85
C VAL A 105 -5.39 1.53 9.45
N TYR A 106 -4.87 2.32 8.52
CA TYR A 106 -4.63 1.95 7.13
C TYR A 106 -3.15 2.00 6.84
N LEU A 107 -2.64 0.98 6.17
CA LEU A 107 -1.38 1.05 5.44
C LEU A 107 -1.68 1.56 4.03
N VAL A 108 -1.00 2.62 3.59
CA VAL A 108 -1.09 3.15 2.24
C VAL A 108 0.26 2.95 1.56
N THR A 109 0.24 2.36 0.38
CA THR A 109 1.43 2.06 -0.44
C THR A 109 1.33 2.74 -1.79
N ASP A 110 2.42 3.33 -2.25
CA ASP A 110 2.56 3.90 -3.59
C ASP A 110 3.37 2.93 -4.45
N THR A 111 2.77 2.45 -5.53
CA THR A 111 3.41 1.44 -6.39
C THR A 111 4.50 2.02 -7.29
N GLN A 112 4.46 3.32 -7.57
CA GLN A 112 5.44 4.03 -8.40
C GLN A 112 6.70 4.36 -7.61
N THR A 113 6.55 5.00 -6.45
CA THR A 113 7.70 5.42 -5.62
C THR A 113 8.20 4.32 -4.69
N LYS A 114 7.47 3.19 -4.59
CA LYS A 114 7.68 2.14 -3.60
C LYS A 114 7.70 2.69 -2.17
N ALA A 115 6.96 3.77 -1.91
CA ALA A 115 6.80 4.32 -0.58
C ALA A 115 5.60 3.71 0.15
N ALA A 116 5.67 3.67 1.49
CA ALA A 116 4.58 3.30 2.36
C ALA A 116 4.42 4.30 3.51
N LYS A 117 3.17 4.48 3.95
CA LYS A 117 2.80 5.30 5.12
C LYS A 117 1.61 4.69 5.83
N PHE A 118 1.46 5.00 7.11
CA PHE A 118 0.32 4.55 7.91
C PHE A 118 -0.57 5.74 8.26
N LEU A 119 -1.88 5.57 8.08
CA LEU A 119 -2.89 6.57 8.37
C LEU A 119 -3.85 6.06 9.43
N VAL A 120 -4.01 6.84 10.50
CA VAL A 120 -5.03 6.58 11.52
C VAL A 120 -6.28 7.39 11.15
N SER A 121 -7.41 6.71 10.97
CA SER A 121 -8.70 7.29 10.61
C SER A 121 -9.78 6.90 11.61
N LYS A 122 -10.78 7.79 11.78
CA LYS A 122 -11.99 7.56 12.57
C LYS A 122 -11.72 7.05 13.99
N CYS A 123 -11.20 7.93 14.85
CA CYS A 123 -11.17 7.69 16.29
C CYS A 123 -12.51 8.08 16.92
N LYS A 124 -13.19 7.14 17.59
CA LYS A 124 -14.41 7.39 18.39
C LYS A 124 -14.13 7.24 19.87
#